data_AF-A0A2I0THH5-F1
#
_entry.id   AF-A0A2I0THH5-F1
#
_cell.length_a   1.000
_cell.length_b   1.000
_cell.length_c   1.000
_cell.angle_alpha   90.00
_cell.angle_beta   90.00
_cell.angle_gamma   90.00
#
_symmetry.space_group_name_H-M   'P 1'
#
loop_
_entity.id
_entity.type
_entity.pdbx_description
1 polymer ?
#
loop_
_entity_poly.entity_id
_entity_poly.type
_entity_poly.pdbx_seq_one_letter_code
_entity_poly.pdbx_strand_id
1 'polypeptide(L)'
;MDPQPQSKHALGSHEYIQHCRKFDIDIRLQLVKRKGVRSDLARTANDDQSPSTLNHYIHLQERPIKQTISRQALSLLFDTFHNEVDAFLAAEGDFPLKAERVIQSVMAICNALAAVESQEITAALNQMPPCPSRMQPKIQKVNRLPRETLLSVTLFAVPIPPPGSSSDANKQRRVPEALGWVTTPLFNFRQVLTCGRKLLGLWPATQDNSRARSSAPNFNQPDSVILQIDFPTSAFEVKFTSPTAAEFSPQYEFSSLGEEDQRKLREAMQKKSLYWDSCPAPHPAWPGCSDSSGAGYKRKDQDCSYFNSNAVPLKLSFQNVDPLGENIRVIFKCGDDLRQDMLTLQMIRIMNKIWVQEGLDMRMVIFRCFSTGRGRGMVEMIPNAETLRKIQVEHGVTGSFKDRPLADWLQKHNPKEDEYEKAVENFIYSCAGCCVATYVLGICDRHNDNIMLKTTGHMFHIDFGRFLGHAQMFGNIKRDRAPFVFTSDMAYVINGGDKPSSRFHDFVDLCCQAYNLIRKHTHLFLNLLGLMLSCGIPELSDLEDLKYVYDALRPQDSDADATTYFTRGDLQQRELRLSVLSEEGFWENILLGEVGIRLRDLDLAQEKMGWFALGSRGHGTL
;
A
#
# COMPACT_ATOMS: atom_id res chain seq x y z
N MET A 1 -9.21 21.99 4.38
CA MET A 1 -9.22 22.84 5.59
C MET A 1 -7.84 23.45 5.72
N ASP A 2 -7.75 24.78 5.77
CA ASP A 2 -6.48 25.46 6.02
C ASP A 2 -5.99 25.18 7.45
N PRO A 3 -4.68 25.02 7.69
CA PRO A 3 -4.15 24.77 9.01
C PRO A 3 -4.38 26.00 9.90
N GLN A 4 -5.38 25.91 10.79
CA GLN A 4 -5.66 26.94 11.78
C GLN A 4 -5.17 26.49 13.16
N PRO A 5 -4.19 27.18 13.77
CA PRO A 5 -3.81 26.92 15.15
C PRO A 5 -4.94 27.43 16.06
N GLN A 6 -5.91 26.57 16.39
CA GLN A 6 -7.05 26.89 17.27
C GLN A 6 -7.03 26.15 18.62
N SER A 7 -5.92 25.52 19.02
CA SER A 7 -5.87 24.63 20.18
C SER A 7 -5.00 25.14 21.33
N LYS A 8 -5.25 24.65 22.56
CA LYS A 8 -4.43 24.82 23.78
C LYS A 8 -3.03 24.17 23.70
N HIS A 9 -2.46 24.05 22.50
CA HIS A 9 -1.17 23.41 22.26
C HIS A 9 -0.08 24.47 22.07
N ALA A 10 1.16 24.11 22.41
CA ALA A 10 2.31 24.99 22.22
C ALA A 10 2.53 25.26 20.73
N LEU A 11 2.97 26.47 20.35
CA LEU A 11 3.16 26.83 18.95
C LEU A 11 4.06 25.83 18.19
N GLY A 12 5.10 25.32 18.87
CA GLY A 12 6.03 24.34 18.32
C GLY A 12 5.45 22.94 18.06
N SER A 13 4.22 22.65 18.49
CA SER A 13 3.56 21.37 18.19
C SER A 13 2.80 21.36 16.86
N HIS A 14 2.67 22.51 16.19
CA HIS A 14 1.99 22.59 14.90
C HIS A 14 2.92 22.17 13.75
N GLU A 15 2.47 21.26 12.89
CA GLU A 15 3.26 20.73 11.75
C GLU A 15 3.78 21.84 10.83
N TYR A 16 2.98 22.88 10.56
CA TYR A 16 3.43 24.05 9.79
C TYR A 16 4.62 24.76 10.45
N ILE A 17 4.57 24.93 11.77
CA ILE A 17 5.63 25.59 12.54
C ILE A 17 6.90 24.73 12.56
N GLN A 18 6.74 23.41 12.72
CA GLN A 18 7.85 22.46 12.64
C GLN A 18 8.48 22.44 11.24
N HIS A 19 7.67 22.49 10.18
CA HIS A 19 8.14 22.60 8.80
C HIS A 19 8.90 23.91 8.56
N CYS A 20 8.36 25.05 9.01
CA CYS A 20 9.03 26.34 8.96
C CYS A 20 10.39 26.30 9.65
N ARG A 21 10.44 25.77 10.88
CA ARG A 21 11.70 25.61 11.63
C ARG A 21 12.69 24.68 10.93
N LYS A 22 12.21 23.56 10.37
CA LYS A 22 13.05 22.57 9.67
C LYS A 22 13.73 23.13 8.44
N PHE A 23 13.02 23.95 7.67
CA PHE A 23 13.53 24.52 6.43
C PHE A 23 13.99 25.98 6.55
N ASP A 24 14.09 26.50 7.76
CA ASP A 24 14.49 27.89 8.04
C ASP A 24 13.61 28.92 7.30
N ILE A 25 12.32 28.64 7.25
CA ILE A 25 11.30 29.48 6.60
C ILE A 25 10.62 30.30 7.69
N ASP A 26 10.41 31.59 7.42
CA ASP A 26 9.63 32.46 8.29
C ASP A 26 8.23 31.89 8.55
N ILE A 27 7.83 31.88 9.81
CA ILE A 27 6.47 31.53 10.22
C ILE A 27 5.55 32.68 9.79
N ARG A 28 4.67 32.41 8.82
CA ARG A 28 3.68 33.39 8.34
C ARG A 28 2.30 32.98 8.83
N LEU A 29 1.68 33.82 9.65
CA LEU A 29 0.34 33.61 10.19
C LEU A 29 -0.55 34.79 9.84
N GLN A 30 -1.78 34.52 9.42
CA GLN A 30 -2.78 35.55 9.18
C GLN A 30 -3.84 35.52 10.29
N LEU A 31 -4.11 36.68 10.88
CA LEU A 31 -5.19 36.82 11.85
C LEU A 31 -6.53 36.88 11.12
N VAL A 32 -7.36 35.84 11.29
CA VAL A 32 -8.70 35.77 10.68
C VAL A 32 -9.76 36.01 11.75
N LYS A 33 -10.69 36.93 11.51
CA LYS A 33 -11.85 37.12 12.39
C LYS A 33 -12.72 35.87 12.33
N ARG A 34 -13.20 35.38 13.48
CA ARG A 34 -14.06 34.18 13.57
C ARG A 34 -15.27 34.21 12.62
N LYS A 35 -15.87 35.39 12.40
CA LYS A 35 -16.99 35.57 11.45
C LYS A 35 -16.60 35.41 9.97
N GLY A 36 -15.32 35.57 9.64
CA GLY A 36 -14.78 35.39 8.29
C GLY A 36 -14.25 33.99 8.01
N VAL A 37 -14.29 33.08 9.00
CA VAL A 37 -13.96 31.67 8.79
C VAL A 37 -15.16 31.02 8.09
N ARG A 38 -14.97 30.57 6.85
CA ARG A 38 -16.00 29.82 6.11
C ARG A 38 -16.32 28.53 6.84
N SER A 39 -17.57 28.38 7.26
CA SER A 39 -18.10 27.18 7.91
C SER A 39 -19.00 26.36 6.97
N ASP A 40 -18.96 26.64 5.67
CA ASP A 40 -19.86 26.04 4.67
C ASP A 40 -19.69 24.52 4.54
N LEU A 41 -18.54 23.99 4.96
CA LEU A 41 -18.23 22.55 5.05
C LEU A 41 -18.16 22.04 6.50
N ALA A 42 -18.54 22.85 7.47
CA ALA A 42 -18.59 22.41 8.86
C ALA A 42 -19.79 21.48 9.05
N ARG A 43 -19.55 20.32 9.65
CA ARG A 43 -20.60 19.37 10.03
C ARG A 43 -21.70 20.11 10.81
N THR A 44 -22.93 19.96 10.37
CA THR A 44 -24.13 20.59 10.93
C THR A 44 -25.01 19.55 11.63
N ALA A 45 -25.94 20.00 12.47
CA ALA A 45 -26.94 19.11 13.08
C ALA A 45 -27.86 18.45 12.03
N ASN A 46 -28.02 19.07 10.85
CA ASN A 46 -28.78 18.47 9.74
C ASN A 46 -28.03 17.28 9.13
N ASP A 47 -26.69 17.32 9.08
CA ASP A 47 -25.90 16.18 8.61
C ASP A 47 -26.09 14.97 9.53
N ASP A 48 -26.24 15.19 10.84
CA ASP A 48 -26.49 14.14 11.83
C ASP A 48 -27.92 13.57 11.77
N GLN A 49 -28.88 14.34 11.27
CA GLN A 49 -30.27 13.91 11.09
C GLN A 49 -30.53 13.31 9.70
N SER A 50 -29.58 13.41 8.78
CA SER A 50 -29.74 12.88 7.43
C SER A 50 -29.83 11.34 7.46
N PRO A 51 -30.89 10.73 6.88
CA PRO A 51 -31.04 9.28 6.88
C PRO A 51 -29.91 8.64 6.06
N SER A 52 -29.15 7.74 6.70
CA SER A 52 -28.06 7.01 6.05
C SER A 52 -28.60 6.10 4.94
N THR A 53 -28.19 6.38 3.69
CA THR A 53 -28.54 5.61 2.49
C THR A 53 -27.87 4.23 2.44
N LEU A 54 -26.93 3.93 3.34
CA LEU A 54 -26.18 2.66 3.33
C LEU A 54 -27.09 1.44 3.47
N ASN A 55 -28.20 1.57 4.23
CA ASN A 55 -29.17 0.50 4.40
C ASN A 55 -29.93 0.17 3.10
N HIS A 56 -30.07 1.13 2.18
CA HIS A 56 -30.79 0.94 0.92
C HIS A 56 -30.11 -0.10 0.02
N TYR A 57 -28.77 -0.08 -0.08
CA TYR A 57 -28.00 -1.04 -0.86
C TYR A 57 -28.03 -2.46 -0.25
N ILE A 58 -28.06 -2.56 1.07
CA ILE A 58 -28.16 -3.84 1.79
C ILE A 58 -29.52 -4.53 1.52
N HIS A 59 -30.59 -3.75 1.39
CA HIS A 59 -31.93 -4.28 1.08
C HIS A 59 -32.11 -4.76 -0.37
N LEU A 60 -31.22 -4.41 -1.29
CA LEU A 60 -31.25 -4.87 -2.69
C LEU A 60 -30.57 -6.24 -2.85
N GLN A 61 -29.56 -6.58 -2.06
CA GLN A 61 -28.80 -7.84 -2.19
C GLN A 61 -29.49 -9.08 -1.61
N GLU A 62 -30.40 -8.95 -0.64
CA GLU A 62 -30.95 -10.09 0.12
C GLU A 62 -32.48 -10.28 -0.01
N ARG A 63 -33.10 -9.89 -1.12
CA ARG A 63 -34.53 -10.19 -1.31
C ARG A 63 -34.70 -11.70 -1.58
N PRO A 64 -35.36 -12.47 -0.70
CA PRO A 64 -35.74 -13.83 -1.06
C PRO A 64 -36.70 -13.74 -2.25
N ILE A 65 -36.47 -14.52 -3.31
CA ILE A 65 -37.41 -14.68 -4.41
C ILE A 65 -38.70 -15.25 -3.79
N LYS A 66 -39.68 -14.38 -3.54
CA LYS A 66 -40.98 -14.78 -3.02
C LYS A 66 -42.05 -14.32 -4.01
N GLN A 67 -42.76 -15.34 -4.52
CA GLN A 67 -43.98 -15.30 -5.32
C GLN A 67 -43.83 -14.76 -6.75
N THR A 68 -44.25 -15.60 -7.70
CA THR A 68 -44.62 -15.20 -9.06
C THR A 68 -45.64 -14.06 -8.99
N ILE A 69 -45.24 -12.86 -9.41
CA ILE A 69 -46.19 -11.76 -9.60
C ILE A 69 -47.17 -12.13 -10.71
N SER A 70 -48.46 -12.05 -10.43
CA SER A 70 -49.48 -12.22 -11.47
C SER A 70 -49.53 -10.96 -12.35
N ARG A 71 -49.82 -11.14 -13.64
CA ARG A 71 -50.03 -10.03 -14.58
C ARG A 71 -51.08 -9.02 -14.07
N GLN A 72 -52.08 -9.50 -13.35
CA GLN A 72 -53.15 -8.69 -12.78
C GLN A 72 -52.67 -7.80 -11.63
N ALA A 73 -51.79 -8.31 -10.76
CA ALA A 73 -51.18 -7.52 -9.68
C ALA A 73 -50.25 -6.44 -10.24
N LEU A 74 -49.49 -6.75 -11.29
CA LEU A 74 -48.62 -5.77 -11.95
C LEU A 74 -49.42 -4.71 -12.71
N SER A 75 -50.53 -5.11 -13.36
CA SER A 75 -51.46 -4.17 -13.99
C SER A 75 -52.00 -3.16 -12.98
N LEU A 76 -52.41 -3.61 -11.79
CA LEU A 76 -52.92 -2.73 -10.74
C LEU A 76 -51.87 -1.70 -10.28
N LEU A 77 -50.61 -2.10 -10.17
CA LEU A 77 -49.51 -1.20 -9.82
C LEU A 77 -49.24 -0.17 -10.93
N PHE A 78 -49.28 -0.59 -12.19
CA PHE A 78 -49.18 0.33 -13.32
C PHE A 78 -50.37 1.29 -13.37
N ASP A 79 -51.59 0.81 -13.19
CA ASP A 79 -52.79 1.65 -13.16
C ASP A 79 -52.70 2.70 -12.04
N THR A 80 -52.20 2.28 -10.86
CA THR A 80 -51.94 3.19 -9.74
C THR A 80 -50.88 4.25 -10.09
N PHE A 81 -49.78 3.85 -10.73
CA PHE A 81 -48.76 4.80 -11.19
C PHE A 81 -49.30 5.79 -12.22
N HIS A 82 -50.04 5.33 -13.24
CA HIS A 82 -50.61 6.21 -14.25
C HIS A 82 -51.61 7.19 -13.63
N ASN A 83 -52.47 6.72 -12.71
CA ASN A 83 -53.39 7.61 -11.98
C ASN A 83 -52.66 8.67 -11.14
N GLU A 84 -51.57 8.32 -10.44
CA GLU A 84 -50.79 9.28 -9.66
C GLU A 84 -50.00 10.26 -10.55
N VAL A 85 -49.53 9.81 -11.72
CA VAL A 85 -48.90 10.67 -12.73
C VAL A 85 -49.91 11.64 -13.33
N ASP A 86 -51.10 11.17 -13.70
CA ASP A 86 -52.17 12.02 -14.23
C ASP A 86 -52.61 13.05 -13.17
N ALA A 87 -52.73 12.62 -11.91
CA ALA A 87 -53.01 13.52 -10.79
C ALA A 87 -51.90 14.54 -10.52
N PHE A 88 -50.63 14.16 -10.74
CA PHE A 88 -49.48 15.06 -10.64
C PHE A 88 -49.45 16.06 -11.80
N LEU A 89 -49.76 15.63 -13.02
CA LEU A 89 -49.78 16.49 -14.21
C LEU A 89 -50.97 17.46 -14.21
N ALA A 90 -52.10 17.07 -13.62
CA ALA A 90 -53.28 17.92 -13.45
C ALA A 90 -53.23 18.87 -12.24
N ALA A 91 -52.14 18.84 -11.46
CA ALA A 91 -52.03 19.57 -10.21
C ALA A 91 -51.58 21.03 -10.39
N GLU A 92 -52.40 21.97 -9.90
CA GLU A 92 -51.96 23.33 -9.60
C GLU A 92 -51.61 23.44 -8.11
N GLY A 93 -50.32 23.59 -7.79
CA GLY A 93 -49.83 23.75 -6.43
C GLY A 93 -49.69 22.44 -5.62
N ASP A 94 -48.69 22.45 -4.73
CA ASP A 94 -48.23 21.37 -3.85
C ASP A 94 -47.51 20.19 -4.54
N PHE A 95 -46.52 20.53 -5.37
CA PHE A 95 -45.65 19.59 -6.10
C PHE A 95 -44.84 18.62 -5.22
N PRO A 96 -44.32 18.96 -4.03
CA PRO A 96 -43.49 18.04 -3.24
C PRO A 96 -44.26 16.80 -2.77
N LEU A 97 -45.47 17.00 -2.24
CA LEU A 97 -46.33 15.92 -1.71
C LEU A 97 -46.86 15.00 -2.83
N LYS A 98 -47.15 15.57 -4.00
CA LYS A 98 -47.62 14.82 -5.17
C LYS A 98 -46.48 14.09 -5.89
N ALA A 99 -45.29 14.70 -5.96
CA ALA A 99 -44.09 14.01 -6.43
C ALA A 99 -43.74 12.82 -5.52
N GLU A 100 -43.93 12.95 -4.20
CA GLU A 100 -43.73 11.85 -3.26
C GLU A 100 -44.66 10.66 -3.57
N ARG A 101 -45.93 10.89 -3.91
CA ARG A 101 -46.86 9.81 -4.31
C ARG A 101 -46.43 9.09 -5.58
N VAL A 102 -45.97 9.84 -6.59
CA VAL A 102 -45.39 9.26 -7.81
C VAL A 102 -44.15 8.42 -7.46
N ILE A 103 -43.25 8.94 -6.62
CA ILE A 103 -42.06 8.20 -6.16
C ILE A 103 -42.46 6.92 -5.41
N GLN A 104 -43.47 6.97 -4.54
CA GLN A 104 -43.97 5.79 -3.81
C GLN A 104 -44.55 4.73 -4.77
N SER A 105 -45.30 5.14 -5.79
CA SER A 105 -45.85 4.23 -6.80
C SER A 105 -44.75 3.56 -7.64
N VAL A 106 -43.71 4.31 -8.03
CA VAL A 106 -42.52 3.77 -8.71
C VAL A 106 -41.77 2.80 -7.80
N MET A 107 -41.56 3.15 -6.53
CA MET A 107 -40.93 2.25 -5.55
C MET A 107 -41.72 0.96 -5.39
N ALA A 108 -43.06 1.00 -5.39
CA ALA A 108 -43.90 -0.19 -5.32
C ALA A 108 -43.71 -1.11 -6.55
N ILE A 109 -43.67 -0.53 -7.76
CA ILE A 109 -43.40 -1.27 -9.01
C ILE A 109 -41.99 -1.89 -8.98
N CYS A 110 -40.96 -1.09 -8.69
CA CYS A 110 -39.58 -1.58 -8.61
C CYS A 110 -39.45 -2.66 -7.53
N ASN A 111 -40.15 -2.52 -6.40
CA ASN A 111 -40.13 -3.51 -5.34
C ASN A 111 -40.76 -4.84 -5.75
N ALA A 112 -41.85 -4.77 -6.51
CA ALA A 112 -42.52 -5.94 -7.06
C ALA A 112 -41.61 -6.64 -8.07
N LEU A 113 -41.07 -5.90 -9.05
CA LEU A 113 -40.23 -6.46 -10.12
C LEU A 113 -38.86 -6.98 -9.64
N ALA A 114 -38.31 -6.44 -8.55
CA ALA A 114 -37.03 -6.88 -8.01
C ALA A 114 -36.97 -8.35 -7.55
N ALA A 115 -38.13 -9.03 -7.44
CA ALA A 115 -38.22 -10.44 -7.08
C ALA A 115 -38.59 -11.37 -8.25
N VAL A 116 -38.72 -10.85 -9.47
CA VAL A 116 -39.17 -11.60 -10.66
C VAL A 116 -37.96 -12.12 -11.45
N GLU A 117 -37.88 -13.44 -11.61
CA GLU A 117 -36.93 -14.08 -12.52
C GLU A 117 -37.40 -13.88 -13.97
N SER A 118 -36.51 -13.43 -14.88
CA SER A 118 -36.90 -13.26 -16.28
C SER A 118 -37.04 -14.61 -16.98
N GLN A 119 -37.96 -14.70 -17.94
CA GLN A 119 -38.18 -15.91 -18.74
C GLN A 119 -36.91 -16.35 -19.49
N GLU A 120 -36.04 -15.39 -19.84
CA GLU A 120 -34.74 -15.63 -20.45
C GLU A 120 -33.77 -16.33 -19.49
N ILE A 121 -33.74 -15.92 -18.21
CA ILE A 121 -32.94 -16.58 -17.17
C ILE A 121 -33.48 -18.00 -16.93
N THR A 122 -34.79 -18.16 -16.80
CA THR A 122 -35.41 -19.49 -16.61
C THR A 122 -35.17 -20.40 -17.83
N ALA A 123 -35.26 -19.88 -19.04
CA ALA A 123 -34.98 -20.62 -20.27
C ALA A 123 -33.49 -21.02 -20.37
N ALA A 124 -32.57 -20.12 -20.00
CA ALA A 124 -31.14 -20.40 -19.95
C ALA A 124 -30.81 -21.47 -18.90
N LEU A 125 -31.41 -21.39 -17.70
CA LEU A 125 -31.25 -22.39 -16.64
C LEU A 125 -31.73 -23.78 -17.09
N ASN A 126 -32.84 -23.86 -17.82
CA ASN A 126 -33.39 -25.12 -18.34
C ASN A 126 -32.55 -25.73 -19.48
N GLN A 127 -31.71 -24.94 -20.15
CA GLN A 127 -30.81 -25.41 -21.20
C GLN A 127 -29.45 -25.89 -20.67
N MET A 128 -29.13 -25.62 -19.39
CA MET A 128 -27.89 -26.10 -18.80
C MET A 128 -27.97 -27.61 -18.49
N PRO A 129 -27.00 -28.43 -18.95
CA PRO A 129 -26.96 -29.85 -18.61
C PRO A 129 -26.77 -30.01 -17.10
N PRO A 130 -27.64 -30.78 -16.39
CA PRO A 130 -27.47 -31.00 -14.97
C PRO A 130 -26.19 -31.81 -14.71
N CYS A 131 -25.24 -31.24 -13.97
CA CYS A 131 -24.14 -31.99 -13.36
C CYS A 131 -24.41 -32.13 -11.86
N PRO A 132 -25.29 -33.07 -11.42
CA PRO A 132 -25.67 -33.21 -10.02
C PRO A 132 -24.52 -33.82 -9.22
N SER A 133 -23.59 -32.98 -8.75
CA SER A 133 -22.58 -33.39 -7.78
C SER A 133 -23.08 -33.07 -6.37
N ARG A 134 -23.63 -34.05 -5.65
CA ARG A 134 -24.01 -33.87 -4.24
C ARG A 134 -22.76 -33.89 -3.36
N MET A 135 -22.29 -32.72 -2.93
CA MET A 135 -21.19 -32.61 -1.98
C MET A 135 -21.70 -32.76 -0.54
N GLN A 136 -21.14 -33.70 0.22
CA GLN A 136 -21.34 -33.81 1.67
C GLN A 136 -20.04 -33.38 2.39
N PRO A 137 -19.95 -32.14 2.92
CA PRO A 137 -18.77 -31.72 3.66
C PRO A 137 -18.62 -32.56 4.93
N LYS A 138 -17.37 -32.85 5.35
CA LYS A 138 -17.03 -33.63 6.55
C LYS A 138 -17.47 -32.98 7.89
N ILE A 139 -18.16 -31.84 7.86
CA ILE A 139 -18.72 -31.21 9.05
C ILE A 139 -19.99 -31.98 9.44
N GLN A 140 -19.84 -32.90 10.39
CA GLN A 140 -20.91 -33.84 10.77
C GLN A 140 -22.15 -33.18 11.40
N LYS A 141 -22.10 -31.88 11.80
CA LYS A 141 -23.25 -31.16 12.38
C LYS A 141 -23.23 -29.64 12.08
N VAL A 142 -24.37 -29.12 11.59
CA VAL A 142 -24.59 -27.68 11.30
C VAL A 142 -24.46 -26.80 12.54
N ASN A 143 -24.75 -27.34 13.73
CA ASN A 143 -24.66 -26.61 15.01
C ASN A 143 -23.23 -26.31 15.50
N ARG A 144 -22.20 -26.73 14.76
CA ARG A 144 -20.79 -26.43 15.06
C ARG A 144 -20.20 -25.35 14.15
N LEU A 145 -21.00 -24.78 13.24
CA LEU A 145 -20.53 -23.73 12.33
C LEU A 145 -20.32 -22.42 13.09
N PRO A 146 -19.11 -21.84 13.08
CA PRO A 146 -18.88 -20.49 13.58
C PRO A 146 -19.69 -19.45 12.79
N ARG A 147 -19.98 -18.31 13.41
CA ARG A 147 -20.75 -17.22 12.80
C ARG A 147 -20.14 -16.71 11.48
N GLU A 148 -18.82 -16.66 11.40
CA GLU A 148 -18.05 -16.14 10.27
C GLU A 148 -17.77 -17.22 9.22
N THR A 149 -18.47 -18.36 9.25
CA THR A 149 -18.23 -19.43 8.28
C THR A 149 -18.51 -18.95 6.86
N LEU A 150 -17.50 -19.10 6.00
CA LEU A 150 -17.58 -18.82 4.57
C LEU A 150 -17.54 -20.13 3.78
N LEU A 151 -18.42 -20.26 2.79
CA LEU A 151 -18.31 -21.27 1.74
C LEU A 151 -17.45 -20.69 0.61
N SER A 152 -16.30 -21.31 0.35
CA SER A 152 -15.43 -20.96 -0.78
C SER A 152 -15.44 -22.08 -1.81
N VAL A 153 -15.76 -21.74 -3.06
CA VAL A 153 -15.76 -22.67 -4.19
C VAL A 153 -14.74 -22.18 -5.22
N THR A 154 -13.95 -23.11 -5.76
CA THR A 154 -13.00 -22.83 -6.86
C THR A 154 -13.23 -23.88 -7.94
N LEU A 155 -13.48 -23.43 -9.16
CA LEU A 155 -13.65 -24.28 -10.32
C LEU A 155 -12.28 -24.52 -10.97
N PHE A 156 -11.95 -25.78 -11.28
CA PHE A 156 -10.70 -26.15 -11.94
C PHE A 156 -10.97 -26.88 -13.25
N ALA A 157 -10.14 -26.62 -14.26
CA ALA A 157 -10.00 -27.42 -15.46
C ALA A 157 -8.85 -28.42 -15.28
N VAL A 158 -9.06 -29.67 -15.67
CA VAL A 158 -8.01 -30.68 -15.72
C VAL A 158 -7.83 -31.11 -17.18
N PRO A 159 -6.64 -30.92 -17.78
CA PRO A 159 -6.42 -31.33 -19.16
C PRO A 159 -6.51 -32.86 -19.29
N ILE A 160 -7.42 -33.33 -20.14
CA ILE A 160 -7.56 -34.75 -20.49
C ILE A 160 -6.67 -35.03 -21.72
N PRO A 161 -5.73 -35.99 -21.67
CA PRO A 161 -4.94 -36.33 -22.83
C PRO A 161 -5.80 -36.92 -23.96
N PRO A 162 -5.41 -36.74 -25.23
CA PRO A 162 -6.10 -37.38 -26.35
C PRO A 162 -6.05 -38.91 -26.21
N PRO A 163 -7.11 -39.64 -26.62
CA PRO A 163 -7.14 -41.09 -26.52
C PRO A 163 -6.01 -41.70 -27.37
N GLY A 164 -5.04 -42.36 -26.71
CA GLY A 164 -3.95 -43.10 -27.36
C GLY A 164 -2.51 -42.79 -26.93
N SER A 165 -2.25 -41.77 -26.09
CA SER A 165 -0.88 -41.47 -25.62
C SER A 165 -0.48 -42.34 -24.41
N SER A 166 0.63 -43.08 -24.52
CA SER A 166 1.17 -43.94 -23.44
C SER A 166 1.72 -43.12 -22.25
N SER A 167 1.83 -43.77 -21.09
CA SER A 167 1.53 -43.19 -19.77
C SER A 167 2.64 -42.49 -18.98
N ASP A 168 3.88 -42.30 -19.47
CA ASP A 168 4.96 -41.86 -18.56
C ASP A 168 5.67 -40.54 -18.87
N ALA A 169 5.54 -39.98 -20.09
CA ALA A 169 6.14 -38.67 -20.40
C ALA A 169 5.25 -37.46 -20.04
N ASN A 170 3.96 -37.67 -19.72
CA ASN A 170 2.95 -36.60 -19.61
C ASN A 170 2.54 -36.26 -18.16
N LYS A 171 3.25 -36.75 -17.14
CA LYS A 171 2.93 -36.47 -15.72
C LYS A 171 3.12 -35.00 -15.33
N GLN A 172 3.96 -34.24 -16.03
CA GLN A 172 4.17 -32.81 -15.77
C GLN A 172 3.02 -31.89 -16.26
N ARG A 173 2.09 -32.37 -17.09
CA ARG A 173 0.97 -31.56 -17.64
C ARG A 173 -0.38 -31.74 -16.93
N ARG A 174 -0.44 -32.52 -15.84
CA ARG A 174 -1.69 -32.78 -15.08
C ARG A 174 -1.92 -31.80 -13.92
N VAL A 175 -1.50 -30.55 -14.06
CA VAL A 175 -1.77 -29.54 -13.02
C VAL A 175 -3.17 -28.97 -13.28
N PRO A 176 -4.11 -29.06 -12.31
CA PRO A 176 -5.42 -28.44 -12.44
C PRO A 176 -5.28 -26.92 -12.56
N GLU A 177 -5.86 -26.34 -13.60
CA GLU A 177 -5.88 -24.89 -13.82
C GLU A 177 -7.15 -24.32 -13.19
N ALA A 178 -7.03 -23.33 -12.30
CA ALA A 178 -8.20 -22.67 -11.74
C ALA A 178 -8.87 -21.81 -12.82
N LEU A 179 -10.18 -21.98 -13.03
CA LEU A 179 -10.98 -21.18 -13.96
C LEU A 179 -11.63 -19.98 -13.27
N GLY A 180 -12.01 -20.13 -12.00
CA GLY A 180 -12.64 -19.07 -11.24
C GLY A 180 -12.99 -19.49 -9.81
N TRP A 181 -13.29 -18.51 -8.97
CA TRP A 181 -13.62 -18.73 -7.56
C TRP A 181 -14.76 -17.84 -7.09
N VAL A 182 -15.46 -18.28 -6.05
CA VAL A 182 -16.44 -17.46 -5.33
C VAL A 182 -16.42 -17.82 -3.86
N THR A 183 -16.60 -16.82 -3.01
CA THR A 183 -16.76 -17.00 -1.58
C THR A 183 -18.08 -16.36 -1.16
N THR A 184 -18.86 -17.04 -0.32
CA THR A 184 -20.15 -16.54 0.18
C THR A 184 -20.33 -16.91 1.66
N PRO A 185 -20.86 -16.03 2.51
CA PRO A 185 -21.09 -16.34 3.91
C PRO A 185 -22.25 -17.34 4.08
N LEU A 186 -22.09 -18.30 4.99
CA LEU A 186 -23.18 -19.22 5.34
C LEU A 186 -24.23 -18.57 6.23
N PHE A 187 -23.88 -17.50 6.95
CA PHE A 187 -24.80 -16.73 7.75
C PHE A 187 -24.84 -15.29 7.24
N ASN A 188 -26.02 -14.83 6.83
CA ASN A 188 -26.23 -13.49 6.30
C ASN A 188 -26.04 -12.41 7.39
N PHE A 189 -26.11 -11.11 7.07
CA PHE A 189 -25.89 -10.05 8.07
C PHE A 189 -26.88 -10.11 9.26
N ARG A 190 -28.08 -10.67 9.04
CA ARG A 190 -29.11 -10.91 10.08
C ARG A 190 -28.83 -12.13 10.95
N GLN A 191 -27.67 -12.77 10.77
CA GLN A 191 -27.25 -13.98 11.46
C GLN A 191 -28.09 -15.21 11.08
N VAL A 192 -28.83 -15.17 9.97
CA VAL A 192 -29.66 -16.29 9.49
C VAL A 192 -28.85 -17.17 8.53
N LEU A 193 -28.95 -18.48 8.71
CA LEU A 193 -28.31 -19.48 7.87
C LEU A 193 -28.87 -19.44 6.45
N THR A 194 -27.99 -19.36 5.46
CA THR A 194 -28.32 -19.36 4.04
C THR A 194 -29.03 -20.67 3.65
N CYS A 195 -30.20 -20.56 3.02
CA CYS A 195 -31.02 -21.68 2.58
C CYS A 195 -31.54 -21.46 1.14
N GLY A 196 -31.97 -22.56 0.50
CA GLY A 196 -32.52 -22.55 -0.86
C GLY A 196 -31.48 -22.34 -1.96
N ARG A 197 -31.97 -22.12 -3.18
CA ARG A 197 -31.14 -21.90 -4.37
C ARG A 197 -30.41 -20.55 -4.29
N LYS A 198 -29.11 -20.57 -4.60
CA LYS A 198 -28.28 -19.38 -4.78
C LYS A 198 -27.52 -19.47 -6.11
N LEU A 199 -27.55 -18.37 -6.86
CA LEU A 199 -26.68 -18.17 -8.00
C LEU A 199 -25.45 -17.40 -7.53
N LEU A 200 -24.27 -17.78 -8.00
CA LEU A 200 -23.00 -17.20 -7.59
C LEU A 200 -22.15 -16.96 -8.83
N GLY A 201 -21.94 -15.69 -9.22
CA GLY A 201 -21.00 -15.34 -10.28
C GLY A 201 -19.55 -15.53 -9.81
N LEU A 202 -18.77 -16.31 -10.57
CA LEU A 202 -17.35 -16.56 -10.27
C LEU A 202 -16.49 -15.33 -10.62
N TRP A 203 -15.58 -15.01 -9.72
CA TRP A 203 -14.43 -14.16 -10.03
C TRP A 203 -13.44 -14.95 -10.90
N PRO A 204 -12.82 -14.33 -11.91
CA PRO A 204 -11.80 -14.99 -12.71
C PRO A 204 -10.63 -15.40 -11.81
N ALA A 205 -10.05 -16.55 -12.09
CA ALA A 205 -8.81 -16.98 -11.46
C ALA A 205 -7.63 -16.26 -12.13
N THR A 206 -7.46 -14.97 -11.85
CA THR A 206 -6.21 -14.27 -12.18
C THR A 206 -5.08 -14.81 -11.31
N GLN A 207 -3.84 -14.85 -11.83
CA GLN A 207 -2.66 -15.35 -11.10
C GLN A 207 -2.39 -14.61 -9.79
N ASP A 208 -2.92 -13.40 -9.62
CA ASP A 208 -2.72 -12.58 -8.43
C ASP A 208 -3.82 -12.80 -7.37
N ASN A 209 -3.40 -13.32 -6.22
CA ASN A 209 -4.10 -13.37 -4.93
C ASN A 209 -5.26 -14.35 -4.74
N SER A 210 -4.92 -15.57 -4.35
CA SER A 210 -5.88 -16.61 -3.91
C SER A 210 -6.50 -16.41 -2.51
N ARG A 211 -6.02 -15.42 -1.72
CA ARG A 211 -6.38 -15.29 -0.28
C ARG A 211 -7.30 -14.12 0.06
N ALA A 212 -7.24 -12.99 -0.65
CA ALA A 212 -8.14 -11.85 -0.45
C ALA A 212 -9.44 -12.06 -1.24
N ARG A 213 -10.26 -13.02 -0.79
CA ARG A 213 -11.50 -13.39 -1.49
C ARG A 213 -12.66 -12.51 -1.03
N SER A 214 -13.19 -11.71 -1.96
CA SER A 214 -14.47 -11.01 -1.76
C SER A 214 -15.58 -12.02 -1.46
N SER A 215 -16.42 -11.68 -0.48
CA SER A 215 -17.65 -12.43 -0.16
C SER A 215 -18.82 -12.08 -1.10
N ALA A 216 -18.63 -11.12 -2.00
CA ALA A 216 -19.62 -10.70 -2.98
C ALA A 216 -19.45 -11.47 -4.31
N PRO A 217 -20.53 -12.03 -4.89
CA PRO A 217 -20.49 -12.68 -6.19
C PRO A 217 -20.23 -11.69 -7.33
N ASN A 218 -19.52 -12.14 -8.37
CA ASN A 218 -19.16 -11.32 -9.52
C ASN A 218 -20.27 -11.24 -10.56
N PHE A 219 -21.35 -10.51 -10.29
CA PHE A 219 -22.41 -10.28 -11.28
C PHE A 219 -22.17 -9.07 -12.19
N ASN A 220 -21.14 -8.28 -11.91
CA ASN A 220 -20.85 -7.05 -12.64
C ASN A 220 -20.10 -7.31 -13.96
N GLN A 221 -19.54 -8.50 -14.16
CA GLN A 221 -18.86 -8.88 -15.39
C GLN A 221 -19.82 -9.70 -16.25
N PRO A 222 -20.09 -9.30 -17.51
CA PRO A 222 -21.05 -10.00 -18.38
C PRO A 222 -20.63 -11.44 -18.69
N ASP A 223 -19.33 -11.73 -18.68
CA ASP A 223 -18.77 -13.06 -18.99
C ASP A 223 -18.53 -13.93 -17.74
N SER A 224 -19.06 -13.53 -16.56
CA SER A 224 -18.87 -14.32 -15.35
C SER A 224 -19.57 -15.67 -15.45
N VAL A 225 -18.82 -16.74 -15.19
CA VAL A 225 -19.39 -18.08 -15.05
C VAL A 225 -20.30 -18.11 -13.83
N ILE A 226 -21.56 -18.53 -14.00
CA ILE A 226 -22.53 -18.62 -12.91
C ILE A 226 -22.53 -20.05 -12.35
N LEU A 227 -22.31 -20.16 -11.04
CA LEU A 227 -22.47 -21.39 -10.29
C LEU A 227 -23.82 -21.38 -9.54
N GLN A 228 -24.66 -22.37 -9.80
CA GLN A 228 -25.86 -22.62 -9.00
C GLN A 228 -25.52 -23.54 -7.83
N ILE A 229 -25.85 -23.12 -6.61
CA ILE A 229 -25.76 -23.93 -5.39
C ILE A 229 -27.13 -24.01 -4.73
N ASP A 230 -27.63 -25.22 -4.54
CA ASP A 230 -28.87 -25.47 -3.81
C ASP A 230 -28.55 -25.83 -2.35
N PHE A 231 -28.74 -24.88 -1.45
CA PHE A 231 -28.63 -25.13 0.00
C PHE A 231 -29.86 -25.88 0.50
N PRO A 232 -29.73 -26.76 1.51
CA PRO A 232 -30.86 -27.43 2.13
C PRO A 232 -31.93 -26.42 2.56
N THR A 233 -33.17 -26.65 2.15
CA THR A 233 -34.30 -25.83 2.56
C THR A 233 -34.74 -26.20 3.96
N SER A 234 -34.93 -25.19 4.81
CA SER A 234 -35.50 -25.34 6.15
C SER A 234 -36.88 -24.68 6.18
N ALA A 235 -37.84 -25.28 6.87
CA ALA A 235 -39.17 -24.70 7.07
C ALA A 235 -39.16 -23.49 8.03
N PHE A 236 -38.04 -23.27 8.73
CA PHE A 236 -37.85 -22.22 9.72
C PHE A 236 -36.50 -21.53 9.52
N GLU A 237 -36.42 -20.23 9.85
CA GLU A 237 -35.17 -19.48 9.83
C GLU A 237 -34.25 -19.95 10.96
N VAL A 238 -33.07 -20.47 10.60
CA VAL A 238 -32.05 -20.85 11.59
C VAL A 238 -31.16 -19.64 11.84
N LYS A 239 -31.31 -19.01 13.01
CA LYS A 239 -30.52 -17.84 13.40
C LYS A 239 -29.37 -18.24 14.32
N PHE A 240 -28.17 -17.78 14.02
CA PHE A 240 -27.03 -17.83 14.94
C PHE A 240 -27.32 -16.90 16.11
N THR A 241 -27.37 -17.46 17.31
CA THR A 241 -27.49 -16.71 18.55
C THR A 241 -26.12 -16.64 19.21
N SER A 242 -25.63 -15.44 19.52
CA SER A 242 -24.48 -15.31 20.40
C SER A 242 -24.82 -15.99 21.73
N PRO A 243 -23.99 -16.92 22.23
CA PRO A 243 -24.20 -17.46 23.56
C PRO A 243 -24.20 -16.30 24.55
N THR A 244 -25.10 -16.34 25.54
CA THR A 244 -25.03 -15.46 26.70
C THR A 244 -23.65 -15.61 27.33
N ALA A 245 -23.09 -14.50 27.82
CA ALA A 245 -21.84 -14.57 28.58
C ALA A 245 -21.97 -15.68 29.63
N ALA A 246 -21.01 -16.61 29.66
CA ALA A 246 -21.08 -17.72 30.60
C ALA A 246 -21.17 -17.12 32.01
N GLU A 247 -22.20 -17.48 32.78
CA GLU A 247 -22.33 -17.08 34.19
C GLU A 247 -21.11 -17.52 35.00
N PHE A 248 -20.42 -18.57 34.52
CA PHE A 248 -19.18 -19.09 35.05
C PHE A 248 -18.16 -19.28 33.94
N SER A 249 -17.09 -18.49 33.98
CA SER A 249 -15.83 -18.81 33.30
C SER A 249 -14.88 -19.34 34.36
N PRO A 250 -14.33 -20.57 34.23
CA PRO A 250 -13.34 -21.06 35.19
C PRO A 250 -12.17 -20.07 35.23
N GLN A 251 -11.97 -19.44 36.39
CA GLN A 251 -10.82 -18.60 36.65
C GLN A 251 -9.69 -19.51 37.10
N TYR A 252 -8.72 -19.71 36.21
CA TYR A 252 -7.50 -20.42 36.54
C TYR A 252 -6.52 -19.42 37.14
N GLU A 253 -6.08 -19.66 38.37
CA GLU A 253 -5.04 -18.86 38.98
C GLU A 253 -3.70 -19.15 38.31
N PHE A 254 -3.07 -18.13 37.75
CA PHE A 254 -1.73 -18.26 37.16
C PHE A 254 -0.70 -18.84 38.15
N SER A 255 -0.86 -18.52 39.44
CA SER A 255 -0.07 -19.02 40.56
C SER A 255 -0.20 -20.53 40.79
N SER A 256 -1.24 -21.19 40.28
CA SER A 256 -1.43 -22.63 40.44
C SER A 256 -0.59 -23.46 39.45
N LEU A 257 0.04 -22.83 38.46
CA LEU A 257 0.99 -23.48 37.54
C LEU A 257 2.36 -23.65 38.22
N GLY A 258 3.11 -24.68 37.85
CA GLY A 258 4.51 -24.83 38.29
C GLY A 258 5.38 -23.67 37.79
N GLU A 259 6.45 -23.32 38.51
CA GLU A 259 7.31 -22.17 38.16
C GLU A 259 7.87 -22.24 36.73
N GLU A 260 8.16 -23.44 36.22
CA GLU A 260 8.63 -23.65 34.85
C GLU A 260 7.55 -23.31 33.81
N ASP A 261 6.31 -23.74 34.04
CA ASP A 261 5.19 -23.44 33.16
C ASP A 261 4.80 -21.97 33.25
N GLN A 262 4.85 -21.37 34.44
CA GLN A 262 4.70 -19.94 34.61
C GLN A 262 5.76 -19.17 33.82
N ARG A 263 7.03 -19.61 33.84
CA ARG A 263 8.10 -18.98 33.06
C ARG A 263 7.82 -19.11 31.56
N LYS A 264 7.48 -20.30 31.06
CA LYS A 264 7.13 -20.54 29.65
C LYS A 264 5.92 -19.71 29.20
N LEU A 265 4.88 -19.61 30.04
CA LEU A 265 3.71 -18.79 29.74
C LEU A 265 4.04 -17.29 29.78
N ARG A 266 4.85 -16.82 30.74
CA ARG A 266 5.32 -15.43 30.79
C ARG A 266 6.17 -15.11 29.57
N GLU A 267 7.07 -15.98 29.15
CA GLU A 267 7.85 -15.83 27.91
C GLU A 267 6.96 -15.79 26.67
N ALA A 268 5.94 -16.66 26.60
CA ALA A 268 4.97 -16.69 25.50
C ALA A 268 4.07 -15.44 25.46
N MET A 269 3.63 -14.93 26.61
CA MET A 269 2.75 -13.76 26.75
C MET A 269 3.52 -12.43 26.69
N GLN A 270 4.81 -12.40 27.05
CA GLN A 270 5.70 -11.24 26.93
C GLN A 270 6.14 -10.97 25.49
N LYS A 271 5.80 -11.84 24.52
CA LYS A 271 5.73 -11.47 23.10
C LYS A 271 4.59 -10.44 22.94
N LYS A 272 4.89 -9.20 23.35
CA LYS A 272 3.96 -8.08 23.37
C LYS A 272 3.45 -7.80 21.95
N SER A 273 2.24 -8.26 21.66
CA SER A 273 1.39 -7.59 20.68
C SER A 273 0.89 -6.31 21.36
N LEU A 274 1.57 -5.20 21.08
CA LEU A 274 1.15 -3.88 21.52
C LEU A 274 -0.10 -3.51 20.72
N TYR A 275 -1.26 -3.58 21.38
CA TYR A 275 -2.50 -3.04 20.89
C TYR A 275 -2.48 -1.51 20.90
N TRP A 276 -3.21 -0.99 19.94
CA TRP A 276 -3.35 0.38 19.47
C TRP A 276 -3.74 1.42 20.54
N ASP A 277 -3.03 2.56 20.51
CA ASP A 277 -3.59 3.86 20.84
C ASP A 277 -3.75 4.68 19.56
N SER A 278 -4.88 5.39 19.49
CA SER A 278 -5.45 5.96 18.28
C SER A 278 -4.63 7.09 17.65
N CYS A 279 -4.06 6.85 16.47
CA CYS A 279 -3.66 7.95 15.58
C CYS A 279 -4.91 8.54 14.90
N PRO A 280 -5.14 9.86 14.99
CA PRO A 280 -6.23 10.51 14.28
C PRO A 280 -6.01 10.45 12.77
N ALA A 281 -7.14 10.33 12.07
CA ALA A 281 -7.30 10.09 10.64
C ALA A 281 -6.39 10.91 9.71
N PRO A 282 -6.06 10.40 8.50
CA PRO A 282 -5.44 11.20 7.46
C PRO A 282 -6.37 12.38 7.10
N HIS A 283 -5.87 13.59 7.32
CA HIS A 283 -6.51 14.84 6.88
C HIS A 283 -6.79 14.80 5.36
N PRO A 284 -7.84 15.48 4.89
CA PRO A 284 -8.35 15.29 3.54
C PRO A 284 -7.37 15.82 2.50
N ALA A 285 -7.44 15.15 1.34
CA ALA A 285 -7.02 15.51 0.00
C ALA A 285 -6.45 16.94 -0.18
N TRP A 286 -5.43 17.03 -1.03
CA TRP A 286 -5.16 18.24 -1.82
C TRP A 286 -6.51 18.89 -2.20
N PRO A 287 -6.69 20.21 -2.00
CA PRO A 287 -7.94 20.85 -2.36
C PRO A 287 -8.27 20.49 -3.81
N GLY A 288 -9.34 19.73 -3.99
CA GLY A 288 -9.80 19.33 -5.30
C GLY A 288 -10.02 20.59 -6.13
N CYS A 289 -9.52 20.56 -7.38
CA CYS A 289 -10.00 21.46 -8.42
C CYS A 289 -11.51 21.27 -8.50
N SER A 290 -12.23 22.20 -7.88
CA SER A 290 -13.66 22.37 -8.06
C SER A 290 -13.80 23.70 -8.79
N ASP A 291 -14.11 23.63 -10.07
CA ASP A 291 -14.34 24.79 -10.95
C ASP A 291 -15.58 25.63 -10.55
N SER A 292 -16.06 25.52 -9.31
CA SER A 292 -17.20 26.28 -8.81
C SER A 292 -17.26 26.48 -7.28
N SER A 293 -16.32 25.93 -6.50
CA SER A 293 -16.33 26.10 -5.03
C SER A 293 -14.98 26.55 -4.47
N GLY A 294 -14.51 27.72 -4.90
CA GLY A 294 -13.76 28.68 -4.08
C GLY A 294 -12.58 28.22 -3.21
N ALA A 295 -11.93 27.09 -3.49
CA ALA A 295 -10.64 26.73 -2.90
C ALA A 295 -9.55 27.58 -3.58
N GLY A 296 -8.77 28.32 -2.81
CA GLY A 296 -7.99 29.48 -3.25
C GLY A 296 -6.75 29.20 -4.09
N TYR A 297 -6.88 28.51 -5.23
CA TYR A 297 -5.79 28.30 -6.18
C TYR A 297 -6.26 28.48 -7.62
N LYS A 298 -5.48 29.16 -8.45
CA LYS A 298 -5.73 29.32 -9.90
C LYS A 298 -4.67 28.55 -10.67
N ARG A 299 -5.06 27.75 -11.67
CA ARG A 299 -4.10 27.05 -12.53
C ARG A 299 -3.25 28.06 -13.30
N LYS A 300 -1.93 27.86 -13.31
CA LYS A 300 -0.98 28.70 -14.06
C LYS A 300 -0.48 27.94 -15.28
N ASP A 301 -1.21 28.07 -16.39
CA ASP A 301 -1.00 27.24 -17.60
C ASP A 301 0.39 27.38 -18.21
N GLN A 302 1.01 28.57 -18.12
CA GLN A 302 2.36 28.83 -18.65
C GLN A 302 3.47 28.06 -17.93
N ASP A 303 3.23 27.59 -16.69
CA ASP A 303 4.21 26.85 -15.88
C ASP A 303 3.95 25.33 -15.88
N CYS A 304 2.91 24.88 -16.59
CA CYS A 304 2.58 23.47 -16.74
C CYS A 304 3.42 22.85 -17.87
N SER A 305 3.89 21.61 -17.66
CA SER A 305 4.69 20.88 -18.65
C SER A 305 4.47 19.38 -18.49
N TYR A 306 5.26 18.56 -19.18
CA TYR A 306 5.33 17.12 -18.94
C TYR A 306 6.80 16.70 -18.75
N PHE A 307 7.02 15.54 -18.12
CA PHE A 307 8.36 14.95 -18.02
C PHE A 307 8.60 13.98 -19.17
N ASN A 308 9.84 13.93 -19.66
CA ASN A 308 10.27 13.03 -20.74
C ASN A 308 10.58 11.62 -20.21
N SER A 309 9.62 10.97 -19.55
CA SER A 309 9.70 9.57 -19.11
C SER A 309 8.65 8.71 -19.82
N ASN A 310 8.71 7.38 -19.68
CA ASN A 310 7.83 6.45 -20.40
C ASN A 310 6.32 6.73 -20.15
N ALA A 311 5.96 7.10 -18.93
CA ALA A 311 4.58 7.41 -18.54
C ALA A 311 4.17 8.87 -18.82
N VAL A 312 5.07 9.71 -19.34
CA VAL A 312 4.88 11.13 -19.69
C VAL A 312 4.04 11.91 -18.65
N PRO A 313 4.43 11.93 -17.38
CA PRO A 313 3.61 12.50 -16.33
C PRO A 313 3.51 14.03 -16.46
N LEU A 314 2.34 14.57 -16.11
CA LEU A 314 2.05 16.00 -16.24
C LEU A 314 2.52 16.75 -15.00
N LYS A 315 3.27 17.84 -15.22
CA LYS A 315 3.59 18.84 -14.21
C LYS A 315 2.51 19.92 -14.22
N LEU A 316 1.76 20.02 -13.13
CA LEU A 316 0.71 20.99 -12.91
C LEU A 316 1.17 22.05 -11.91
N SER A 317 1.01 23.32 -12.26
CA SER A 317 1.36 24.46 -11.41
C SER A 317 0.10 25.25 -11.04
N PHE A 318 -0.08 25.50 -9.75
CA PHE A 318 -1.22 26.20 -9.17
C PHE A 318 -0.73 27.44 -8.43
N GLN A 319 -1.22 28.60 -8.87
CA GLN A 319 -0.98 29.87 -8.21
C GLN A 319 -1.83 29.96 -6.94
N ASN A 320 -1.18 30.29 -5.82
CA ASN A 320 -1.89 30.56 -4.58
C ASN A 320 -2.69 31.88 -4.69
N VAL A 321 -3.95 31.87 -4.26
CA VAL A 321 -4.75 33.10 -4.18
C VAL A 321 -4.26 34.00 -3.05
N ASP A 322 -3.64 33.44 -2.01
CA ASP A 322 -2.86 34.22 -1.05
C ASP A 322 -1.56 34.69 -1.71
N PRO A 323 -1.35 36.00 -1.93
CA PRO A 323 -0.13 36.53 -2.54
C PRO A 323 1.13 36.29 -1.70
N LEU A 324 0.99 35.94 -0.41
CA LEU A 324 2.11 35.59 0.47
C LEU A 324 2.36 34.08 0.55
N GLY A 325 1.44 33.26 0.03
CA GLY A 325 1.50 31.81 0.00
C GLY A 325 2.29 31.30 -1.21
N GLU A 326 2.98 30.18 -1.04
CA GLU A 326 3.72 29.55 -2.13
C GLU A 326 2.78 28.88 -3.14
N ASN A 327 3.20 28.89 -4.41
CA ASN A 327 2.53 28.16 -5.47
C ASN A 327 2.67 26.66 -5.26
N ILE A 328 1.60 25.92 -5.50
CA ILE A 328 1.58 24.46 -5.38
C ILE A 328 1.95 23.85 -6.72
N ARG A 329 2.89 22.91 -6.72
CA ARG A 329 3.27 22.13 -7.90
C ARG A 329 3.00 20.65 -7.64
N VAL A 330 2.33 20.01 -8.59
CA VAL A 330 1.91 18.61 -8.49
C VAL A 330 2.30 17.89 -9.77
N ILE A 331 2.77 16.66 -9.62
CA ILE A 331 3.01 15.73 -10.72
C ILE A 331 1.79 14.81 -10.79
N PHE A 332 1.05 14.85 -11.88
CA PHE A 332 -0.03 13.93 -12.16
C PHE A 332 0.48 12.78 -13.03
N LYS A 333 0.30 11.55 -12.53
CA LYS A 333 0.71 10.32 -13.21
C LYS A 333 -0.53 9.55 -13.67
N CYS A 334 -0.52 9.09 -14.92
CA CYS A 334 -1.52 8.20 -15.49
C CYS A 334 -0.80 7.03 -16.15
N GLY A 335 -1.21 5.80 -15.84
CA GLY A 335 -0.52 4.56 -16.21
C GLY A 335 0.21 3.88 -15.04
N ASP A 336 0.61 4.64 -14.01
CA ASP A 336 1.36 4.13 -12.86
C ASP A 336 0.44 3.81 -11.66
N ASP A 337 0.70 2.72 -10.95
CA ASP A 337 0.04 2.39 -9.69
C ASP A 337 0.80 2.98 -8.49
N LEU A 338 0.34 4.14 -8.01
CA LEU A 338 0.98 4.85 -6.88
C LEU A 338 0.62 4.30 -5.49
N ARG A 339 -0.11 3.19 -5.39
CA ARG A 339 -0.46 2.61 -4.07
C ARG A 339 0.79 2.19 -3.29
N GLN A 340 1.79 1.66 -4.00
CA GLN A 340 3.06 1.25 -3.42
C GLN A 340 3.88 2.45 -2.93
N ASP A 341 4.06 3.48 -3.76
CA ASP A 341 4.73 4.74 -3.34
C ASP A 341 4.05 5.37 -2.13
N MET A 342 2.72 5.42 -2.14
CA MET A 342 1.94 5.97 -1.03
C MET A 342 2.17 5.18 0.26
N LEU A 343 2.17 3.84 0.20
CA LEU A 343 2.45 2.98 1.35
C LEU A 343 3.88 3.21 1.86
N THR A 344 4.89 3.17 0.99
CA THR A 344 6.29 3.39 1.36
C THR A 344 6.50 4.74 2.04
N LEU A 345 5.95 5.81 1.48
CA LEU A 345 6.01 7.14 2.09
C LEU A 345 5.31 7.19 3.45
N GLN A 346 4.19 6.49 3.63
CA GLN A 346 3.53 6.40 4.94
C GLN A 346 4.39 5.66 5.97
N MET A 347 5.06 4.56 5.59
CA MET A 347 5.99 3.86 6.47
C MET A 347 7.16 4.76 6.87
N ILE A 348 7.72 5.52 5.93
CA ILE A 348 8.78 6.51 6.19
C ILE A 348 8.28 7.64 7.12
N ARG A 349 7.02 8.08 6.99
CA ARG A 349 6.41 9.04 7.93
C ARG A 349 6.35 8.50 9.35
N ILE A 350 6.06 7.21 9.51
CA ILE A 350 6.03 6.56 10.81
C ILE A 350 7.45 6.47 11.39
N MET A 351 8.44 6.08 10.58
CA MET A 351 9.86 6.09 10.99
C MET A 351 10.30 7.47 11.48
N ASN A 352 10.01 8.52 10.70
CA ASN A 352 10.34 9.89 11.07
C ASN A 352 9.64 10.35 12.36
N LYS A 353 8.39 9.94 12.59
CA LYS A 353 7.69 10.23 13.85
C LYS A 353 8.38 9.56 15.04
N ILE A 354 8.77 8.29 14.91
CA ILE A 354 9.49 7.55 15.96
C ILE A 354 10.82 8.24 16.28
N TRP A 355 11.62 8.57 15.26
CA TRP A 355 12.90 9.25 15.47
C TRP A 355 12.72 10.60 16.18
N VAL A 356 11.79 11.44 15.72
CA VAL A 356 11.53 12.75 16.34
C VAL A 356 11.03 12.62 17.79
N GLN A 357 10.21 11.60 18.10
CA GLN A 357 9.74 11.33 19.46
C GLN A 357 10.89 10.99 20.42
N GLU A 358 11.93 10.33 19.92
CA GLU A 358 13.14 9.97 20.66
C GLU A 358 14.21 11.09 20.62
N GLY A 359 13.85 12.28 20.11
CA GLY A 359 14.74 13.44 20.03
C GLY A 359 15.71 13.42 18.85
N LEU A 360 15.54 12.50 17.89
CA LEU A 360 16.39 12.35 16.71
C LEU A 360 15.69 12.88 15.45
N ASP A 361 15.99 14.11 15.03
CA ASP A 361 15.49 14.64 13.75
C ASP A 361 16.43 14.28 12.60
N MET A 362 16.09 13.20 11.89
CA MET A 362 16.83 12.72 10.71
C MET A 362 16.70 13.63 9.48
N ARG A 363 16.09 14.82 9.58
CA ARG A 363 15.95 15.78 8.47
C ARG A 363 15.29 15.18 7.22
N MET A 364 14.42 14.18 7.38
CA MET A 364 13.74 13.51 6.26
C MET A 364 12.87 14.47 5.45
N VAL A 365 12.96 14.43 4.12
CA VAL A 365 11.97 15.08 3.24
C VAL A 365 10.91 14.05 2.90
N ILE A 366 9.68 14.29 3.36
CA ILE A 366 8.57 13.38 3.13
C ILE A 366 7.47 14.13 2.38
N PHE A 367 7.31 13.78 1.12
CA PHE A 367 6.39 14.42 0.20
C PHE A 367 5.09 13.62 0.10
N ARG A 368 4.03 14.28 -0.36
CA ARG A 368 2.71 13.66 -0.50
C ARG A 368 2.61 12.88 -1.80
N CYS A 369 2.05 11.68 -1.71
CA CYS A 369 1.71 10.83 -2.85
C CYS A 369 0.32 10.23 -2.60
N PHE A 370 -0.55 10.27 -3.61
CA PHE A 370 -1.91 9.76 -3.50
C PHE A 370 -2.35 9.06 -4.79
N SER A 371 -2.86 7.84 -4.64
CA SER A 371 -3.65 7.19 -5.69
C SER A 371 -5.05 7.80 -5.72
N THR A 372 -5.51 8.22 -6.90
CA THR A 372 -6.85 8.82 -7.12
C THR A 372 -7.79 7.87 -7.88
N GLY A 373 -7.29 6.70 -8.27
CA GLY A 373 -8.04 5.65 -8.96
C GLY A 373 -7.09 4.65 -9.60
N ARG A 374 -7.65 3.71 -10.36
CA ARG A 374 -6.86 2.66 -11.03
C ARG A 374 -5.82 3.27 -11.98
N GLY A 375 -4.54 3.00 -11.73
CA GLY A 375 -3.42 3.47 -12.55
C GLY A 375 -3.31 4.99 -12.65
N ARG A 376 -3.79 5.75 -11.66
CA ARG A 376 -3.72 7.21 -11.68
C ARG A 376 -3.50 7.80 -10.29
N GLY A 377 -2.74 8.87 -10.22
CA GLY A 377 -2.45 9.51 -8.95
C GLY A 377 -1.66 10.81 -9.07
N MET A 378 -1.35 11.38 -7.91
CA MET A 378 -0.72 12.69 -7.78
C MET A 378 0.45 12.60 -6.80
N VAL A 379 1.56 13.26 -7.15
CA VAL A 379 2.77 13.36 -6.33
C VAL A 379 3.12 14.83 -6.14
N GLU A 380 3.45 15.21 -4.92
CA GLU A 380 3.94 16.55 -4.59
C GLU A 380 5.28 16.81 -5.27
N MET A 381 5.42 17.98 -5.89
CA MET A 381 6.71 18.41 -6.43
C MET A 381 7.48 19.20 -5.37
N ILE A 382 8.62 18.67 -4.93
CA ILE A 382 9.48 19.35 -3.96
C ILE A 382 10.25 20.49 -4.66
N PRO A 383 10.15 21.74 -4.16
CA PRO A 383 10.87 22.87 -4.71
C PRO A 383 12.37 22.79 -4.41
N ASN A 384 13.18 23.45 -5.25
CA ASN A 384 14.63 23.63 -5.05
C ASN A 384 15.37 22.30 -4.83
N ALA A 385 14.94 21.26 -5.53
CA ALA A 385 15.53 19.93 -5.49
C ALA A 385 15.88 19.48 -6.91
N GLU A 386 17.01 18.79 -7.05
CA GLU A 386 17.46 18.20 -8.30
C GLU A 386 17.90 16.76 -8.09
N THR A 387 17.82 15.93 -9.14
CA THR A 387 18.32 14.55 -9.06
C THR A 387 19.84 14.53 -8.99
N LEU A 388 20.42 13.55 -8.30
CA LEU A 388 21.88 13.43 -8.21
C LEU A 388 22.50 13.27 -9.61
N ARG A 389 21.85 12.56 -10.53
CA ARG A 389 22.32 12.44 -11.92
C ARG A 389 22.45 13.83 -12.55
N LYS A 390 21.45 14.69 -12.41
CA LYS A 390 21.48 16.01 -13.04
C LYS A 390 22.63 16.85 -12.48
N ILE A 391 22.84 16.83 -11.17
CA ILE A 391 23.96 17.53 -10.51
C ILE A 391 25.32 17.01 -11.00
N GLN A 392 25.46 15.69 -11.10
CA GLN A 392 26.70 15.05 -11.57
C GLN A 392 26.97 15.37 -13.05
N VAL A 393 25.95 15.36 -13.91
CA VAL A 393 26.09 15.66 -15.34
C VAL A 393 26.53 17.10 -15.60
N GLU A 394 26.23 18.06 -14.71
CA GLU A 394 26.80 19.43 -14.79
C GLU A 394 28.34 19.42 -14.79
N HIS A 395 28.96 18.38 -14.24
CA HIS A 395 30.42 18.18 -14.19
C HIS A 395 30.96 17.27 -15.32
N GLY A 396 30.14 17.00 -16.34
CA GLY A 396 30.46 16.19 -17.52
C GLY A 396 29.84 14.80 -17.50
N VAL A 397 29.94 14.07 -18.63
CA VAL A 397 29.33 12.72 -18.82
C VAL A 397 29.83 11.69 -17.80
N THR A 398 31.06 11.86 -17.29
CA THR A 398 31.68 11.02 -16.25
C THR A 398 31.54 11.59 -14.83
N GLY A 399 30.70 12.61 -14.62
CA GLY A 399 30.57 13.31 -13.34
C GLY A 399 30.18 12.40 -12.18
N SER A 400 29.48 11.29 -12.42
CA SER A 400 29.15 10.29 -11.39
C SER A 400 30.35 9.53 -10.82
N PHE A 401 31.52 9.62 -11.46
CA PHE A 401 32.79 9.04 -11.00
C PHE A 401 33.71 10.08 -10.36
N LYS A 402 33.26 11.33 -10.24
CA LYS A 402 33.98 12.40 -9.56
C LYS A 402 33.47 12.50 -8.13
N ASP A 403 34.35 12.81 -7.20
CA ASP A 403 34.02 12.85 -5.77
C ASP A 403 33.45 14.20 -5.31
N ARG A 404 33.71 15.29 -6.06
CA ARG A 404 33.33 16.65 -5.69
C ARG A 404 31.95 17.19 -6.13
N PRO A 405 31.25 16.66 -7.16
CA PRO A 405 30.06 17.31 -7.71
C PRO A 405 28.99 17.72 -6.70
N LEU A 406 28.72 16.88 -5.69
CA LEU A 406 27.72 17.19 -4.66
C LEU A 406 28.19 18.29 -3.71
N ALA A 407 29.45 18.23 -3.27
CA ALA A 407 30.04 19.26 -2.41
C ALA A 407 30.09 20.62 -3.13
N ASP A 408 30.52 20.64 -4.40
CA ASP A 408 30.57 21.84 -5.21
C ASP A 408 29.16 22.42 -5.43
N TRP A 409 28.15 21.57 -5.65
CA TRP A 409 26.76 22.01 -5.79
C TRP A 409 26.18 22.56 -4.49
N LEU A 410 26.49 21.95 -3.34
CA LEU A 410 26.09 22.46 -2.02
C LEU A 410 26.77 23.80 -1.72
N GLN A 411 28.07 23.93 -2.01
CA GLN A 411 28.84 25.17 -1.82
C GLN A 411 28.33 26.29 -2.72
N LYS A 412 27.94 25.97 -3.96
CA LYS A 412 27.35 26.92 -4.92
C LYS A 412 26.04 27.53 -4.42
N HIS A 413 25.21 26.76 -3.72
CA HIS A 413 23.92 27.23 -3.20
C HIS A 413 23.99 27.77 -1.77
N ASN A 414 25.07 27.48 -1.04
CA ASN A 414 25.31 27.90 0.34
C ASN A 414 26.72 28.52 0.41
N PRO A 415 26.90 29.78 -0.04
CA PRO A 415 28.23 30.38 -0.22
C PRO A 415 28.91 30.77 1.08
N LYS A 416 28.16 30.98 2.16
CA LYS A 416 28.73 31.24 3.48
C LYS A 416 29.09 29.93 4.19
N GLU A 417 30.14 29.97 5.00
CA GLU A 417 30.66 28.79 5.69
C GLU A 417 29.63 28.18 6.65
N ASP A 418 28.90 29.01 7.41
CA ASP A 418 27.83 28.57 8.31
C ASP A 418 26.64 27.94 7.57
N GLU A 419 26.25 28.52 6.43
CA GLU A 419 25.19 27.98 5.56
C GLU A 419 25.61 26.64 4.94
N TYR A 420 26.87 26.54 4.49
CA TYR A 420 27.42 25.31 3.92
C TYR A 420 27.51 24.19 4.96
N GLU A 421 28.03 24.48 6.16
CA GLU A 421 28.08 23.52 7.26
C GLU A 421 26.69 23.01 7.64
N LYS A 422 25.69 23.89 7.71
CA LYS A 422 24.28 23.51 7.93
C LYS A 422 23.74 22.63 6.82
N ALA A 423 24.09 22.90 5.56
CA ALA A 423 23.68 22.07 4.43
C ALA A 423 24.35 20.68 4.46
N VAL A 424 25.63 20.60 4.81
CA VAL A 424 26.35 19.33 5.01
C VAL A 424 25.76 18.54 6.18
N GLU A 425 25.41 19.19 7.29
CA GLU A 425 24.73 18.54 8.41
C GLU A 425 23.37 17.97 7.95
N ASN A 426 22.54 18.78 7.28
CA ASN A 426 21.26 18.30 6.73
C ASN A 426 21.45 17.08 5.81
N PHE A 427 22.51 17.09 5.00
CA PHE A 427 22.85 15.98 4.12
C PHE A 427 23.19 14.73 4.91
N ILE A 428 24.06 14.81 5.91
CA ILE A 428 24.46 13.67 6.75
C ILE A 428 23.23 13.03 7.43
N TYR A 429 22.38 13.82 8.07
CA TYR A 429 21.20 13.30 8.78
C TYR A 429 20.15 12.71 7.83
N SER A 430 19.81 13.41 6.75
CA SER A 430 18.83 12.93 5.77
C SER A 430 19.33 11.71 4.99
N CYS A 431 20.63 11.66 4.70
CA CYS A 431 21.28 10.49 4.12
C CYS A 431 21.18 9.29 5.06
N ALA A 432 21.56 9.44 6.33
CA ALA A 432 21.47 8.36 7.31
C ALA A 432 20.04 7.82 7.49
N GLY A 433 19.05 8.72 7.53
CA GLY A 433 17.64 8.33 7.65
C GLY A 433 17.13 7.61 6.41
N CYS A 434 17.56 8.05 5.22
CA CYS A 434 17.30 7.35 3.96
C CYS A 434 17.94 5.96 3.92
N CYS A 435 19.21 5.81 4.33
CA CYS A 435 19.90 4.52 4.41
C CYS A 435 19.11 3.50 5.23
N VAL A 436 18.68 3.90 6.44
CA VAL A 436 17.92 3.02 7.34
C VAL A 436 16.55 2.70 6.75
N ALA A 437 15.86 3.69 6.18
CA ALA A 437 14.54 3.48 5.59
C ALA A 437 14.59 2.54 4.37
N THR A 438 15.54 2.73 3.45
CA THR A 438 15.69 1.86 2.27
C THR A 438 16.13 0.45 2.65
N TYR A 439 16.99 0.31 3.66
CA TYR A 439 17.37 -0.99 4.21
C TYR A 439 16.18 -1.75 4.79
N VAL A 440 15.49 -1.14 5.76
CA VAL A 440 14.40 -1.80 6.51
C VAL A 440 13.24 -2.18 5.58
N LEU A 441 12.90 -1.31 4.62
CA LEU A 441 11.81 -1.54 3.67
C LEU A 441 12.26 -2.29 2.40
N GLY A 442 13.55 -2.58 2.25
CA GLY A 442 14.09 -3.28 1.08
C GLY A 442 13.79 -2.58 -0.23
N ILE A 443 13.94 -1.25 -0.26
CA ILE A 443 13.67 -0.44 -1.45
C ILE A 443 14.79 -0.70 -2.46
N CYS A 444 14.42 -1.27 -3.61
CA CYS A 444 15.36 -1.64 -4.67
C CYS A 444 15.40 -0.58 -5.79
N ASP A 445 16.16 -0.84 -6.86
CA ASP A 445 16.31 0.04 -8.03
C ASP A 445 16.69 1.47 -7.64
N ARG A 446 17.63 1.60 -6.70
CA ARG A 446 18.17 2.89 -6.28
C ARG A 446 19.31 3.27 -7.23
N HIS A 447 19.16 4.40 -7.91
CA HIS A 447 20.18 4.98 -8.77
C HIS A 447 20.09 6.51 -8.73
N ASN A 448 21.10 7.21 -9.25
CA ASN A 448 21.24 8.66 -9.09
C ASN A 448 20.09 9.48 -9.73
N ASP A 449 19.22 8.89 -10.54
CA ASP A 449 18.01 9.55 -11.05
C ASP A 449 16.86 9.54 -10.04
N ASN A 450 16.81 8.53 -9.17
CA ASN A 450 15.76 8.34 -8.17
C ASN A 450 16.20 8.79 -6.76
N ILE A 451 17.32 9.52 -6.68
CA ILE A 451 17.80 10.19 -5.48
C ILE A 451 17.86 11.68 -5.78
N MET A 452 17.26 12.49 -4.91
CA MET A 452 17.19 13.93 -5.04
C MET A 452 17.90 14.62 -3.88
N LEU A 453 18.41 15.82 -4.15
CA LEU A 453 19.06 16.70 -3.18
C LEU A 453 18.44 18.09 -3.24
N LYS A 454 17.98 18.61 -2.09
CA LYS A 454 17.55 20.01 -1.95
C LYS A 454 18.75 20.94 -1.82
N THR A 455 18.61 22.19 -2.24
CA THR A 455 19.65 23.23 -2.06
C THR A 455 20.02 23.45 -0.61
N THR A 456 19.10 23.16 0.32
CA THR A 456 19.30 23.18 1.78
C THR A 456 20.04 21.94 2.31
N GLY A 457 20.59 21.09 1.45
CA GLY A 457 21.34 19.88 1.82
C GLY A 457 20.50 18.64 2.11
N HIS A 458 19.17 18.72 2.08
CA HIS A 458 18.34 17.56 2.42
C HIS A 458 18.25 16.56 1.27
N MET A 459 18.74 15.33 1.47
CA MET A 459 18.65 14.22 0.54
C MET A 459 17.35 13.42 0.75
N PHE A 460 16.76 12.93 -0.34
CA PHE A 460 15.58 12.05 -0.27
C PHE A 460 15.45 11.16 -1.51
N HIS A 461 14.79 10.02 -1.34
CA HIS A 461 14.48 9.10 -2.44
C HIS A 461 13.11 9.44 -3.05
N ILE A 462 12.99 9.20 -4.35
CA ILE A 462 11.72 9.23 -5.10
C ILE A 462 11.52 7.90 -5.82
N ASP A 463 10.31 7.68 -6.34
CA ASP A 463 9.96 6.52 -7.16
C ASP A 463 10.21 5.18 -6.46
N PHE A 464 9.25 4.71 -5.66
CA PHE A 464 9.38 3.52 -4.83
C PHE A 464 8.78 2.27 -5.49
N GLY A 465 8.88 2.17 -6.82
CA GLY A 465 8.26 1.12 -7.62
C GLY A 465 8.73 -0.32 -7.35
N ARG A 466 9.77 -0.51 -6.50
CA ARG A 466 10.30 -1.80 -6.05
C ARG A 466 10.61 -1.77 -4.55
N PHE A 467 9.97 -2.59 -3.71
CA PHE A 467 10.24 -2.70 -2.27
C PHE A 467 10.21 -4.15 -1.74
N LEU A 468 10.58 -4.36 -0.48
CA LEU A 468 10.64 -5.66 0.21
C LEU A 468 11.60 -6.69 -0.43
N GLY A 469 12.66 -6.21 -1.10
CA GLY A 469 13.70 -7.09 -1.66
C GLY A 469 13.33 -7.77 -2.97
N HIS A 470 12.20 -7.39 -3.59
CA HIS A 470 11.81 -7.74 -4.96
C HIS A 470 12.71 -7.01 -5.97
N ALA A 471 13.99 -7.39 -6.00
CA ALA A 471 15.00 -6.83 -6.89
C ALA A 471 14.79 -7.28 -8.34
N GLN A 472 15.21 -6.46 -9.31
CA GLN A 472 15.22 -6.87 -10.71
C GLN A 472 16.25 -8.00 -10.91
N MET A 473 15.76 -9.16 -11.35
CA MET A 473 16.57 -10.32 -11.71
C MET A 473 17.03 -10.20 -13.16
N PHE A 474 18.32 -10.37 -13.42
CA PHE A 474 18.84 -10.59 -14.78
C PHE A 474 19.40 -12.01 -14.83
N GLY A 475 18.64 -12.94 -15.40
CA GLY A 475 18.87 -14.38 -15.20
C GLY A 475 18.68 -14.78 -13.73
N ASN A 476 19.57 -15.62 -13.18
CA ASN A 476 19.54 -16.06 -11.78
C ASN A 476 20.32 -15.13 -10.81
N ILE A 477 20.78 -13.97 -11.27
CA ILE A 477 21.58 -13.03 -10.48
C ILE A 477 20.75 -11.79 -10.16
N LYS A 478 20.63 -11.47 -8.85
CA LYS A 478 20.07 -10.20 -8.38
C LYS A 478 20.96 -9.05 -8.86
N ARG A 479 20.40 -8.13 -9.65
CA ARG A 479 21.08 -6.93 -10.15
C ARG A 479 21.32 -5.92 -9.02
N ASP A 480 20.34 -5.78 -8.13
CA ASP A 480 20.45 -4.99 -6.90
C ASP A 480 21.02 -5.85 -5.77
N ARG A 481 22.31 -5.73 -5.52
CA ARG A 481 23.00 -6.47 -4.45
C ARG A 481 23.06 -5.71 -3.13
N ALA A 482 22.98 -4.38 -3.16
CA ALA A 482 23.02 -3.52 -1.98
C ALA A 482 21.67 -2.80 -1.81
N PRO A 483 21.04 -2.86 -0.62
CA PRO A 483 19.78 -2.17 -0.31
C PRO A 483 19.94 -0.64 -0.18
N PHE A 484 21.17 -0.13 -0.33
CA PHE A 484 21.47 1.30 -0.39
C PHE A 484 22.62 1.58 -1.37
N VAL A 485 22.44 2.60 -2.23
CA VAL A 485 23.49 3.06 -3.14
C VAL A 485 24.26 4.20 -2.49
N PHE A 486 25.44 3.87 -1.99
CA PHE A 486 26.37 4.83 -1.41
C PHE A 486 27.45 5.19 -2.43
N THR A 487 27.39 6.38 -3.02
CA THR A 487 28.33 6.85 -4.03
C THR A 487 29.57 7.53 -3.41
N SER A 488 30.66 7.66 -4.17
CA SER A 488 31.90 8.24 -3.64
C SER A 488 31.80 9.75 -3.37
N ASP A 489 30.97 10.46 -4.12
CA ASP A 489 30.65 11.87 -3.88
C ASP A 489 29.82 12.09 -2.60
N MET A 490 28.94 11.16 -2.22
CA MET A 490 28.28 11.18 -0.89
C MET A 490 29.31 11.03 0.22
N ALA A 491 30.26 10.09 0.05
CA ALA A 491 31.33 9.88 1.02
C ALA A 491 32.23 11.12 1.14
N TYR A 492 32.52 11.81 0.04
CA TYR A 492 33.29 13.05 0.05
C TYR A 492 32.61 14.14 0.88
N VAL A 493 31.30 14.35 0.70
CA VAL A 493 30.52 15.32 1.49
C VAL A 493 30.55 14.97 2.98
N ILE A 494 30.33 13.70 3.33
CA ILE A 494 30.34 13.22 4.73
C ILE A 494 31.72 13.41 5.35
N ASN A 495 32.79 13.08 4.62
CA ASN A 495 34.15 13.21 5.11
C ASN A 495 34.64 14.67 5.16
N GLY A 496 34.03 15.58 4.41
CA GLY A 496 34.58 16.90 4.15
C GLY A 496 35.86 16.85 3.31
N GLY A 497 36.04 15.82 2.48
CA GLY A 497 37.25 15.60 1.69
C GLY A 497 37.43 14.16 1.21
N ASP A 498 38.54 13.91 0.51
CA ASP A 498 38.84 12.62 -0.12
C ASP A 498 39.22 11.51 0.87
N LYS A 499 39.66 11.88 2.09
CA LYS A 499 40.12 10.92 3.10
C LYS A 499 39.01 10.61 4.11
N PRO A 500 38.87 9.35 4.55
CA PRO A 500 38.02 9.01 5.69
C PRO A 500 38.35 9.87 6.91
N SER A 501 37.32 10.42 7.54
CA SER A 501 37.42 11.27 8.74
C SER A 501 36.56 10.72 9.87
N SER A 502 36.66 11.31 11.07
CA SER A 502 35.78 10.98 12.19
C SER A 502 34.29 11.16 11.85
N ARG A 503 33.95 12.09 10.96
CA ARG A 503 32.57 12.33 10.52
C ARG A 503 31.92 11.11 9.86
N PHE A 504 32.70 10.25 9.21
CA PHE A 504 32.17 9.01 8.66
C PHE A 504 31.79 8.01 9.74
N HIS A 505 32.56 7.95 10.83
CA HIS A 505 32.20 7.15 12.00
C HIS A 505 30.93 7.71 12.66
N ASP A 506 30.84 9.03 12.84
CA ASP A 506 29.64 9.68 13.39
C ASP A 506 28.40 9.41 12.52
N PHE A 507 28.55 9.41 11.19
CA PHE A 507 27.49 9.04 10.25
C PHE A 507 27.04 7.57 10.42
N VAL A 508 27.98 6.64 10.58
CA VAL A 508 27.65 5.23 10.81
C VAL A 508 26.94 5.08 12.16
N ASP A 509 27.42 5.72 13.22
CA ASP A 509 26.81 5.68 14.54
C ASP A 509 25.38 6.24 14.51
N LEU A 510 25.17 7.33 13.77
CA LEU A 510 23.86 7.92 13.52
C LEU A 510 22.90 6.94 12.82
N CYS A 511 23.38 6.22 11.79
CA CYS A 511 22.60 5.17 11.12
C CYS A 511 22.23 4.04 12.10
N CYS A 512 23.17 3.61 12.94
CA CYS A 512 22.97 2.54 13.91
C CYS A 512 21.98 2.95 15.00
N GLN A 513 22.05 4.19 15.49
CA GLN A 513 21.10 4.76 16.43
C GLN A 513 19.69 4.77 15.81
N ALA A 514 19.54 5.34 14.62
CA ALA A 514 18.26 5.41 13.91
C ALA A 514 17.68 4.02 13.63
N TYR A 515 18.51 3.06 13.22
CA TYR A 515 18.11 1.67 12.98
C TYR A 515 17.59 0.98 14.26
N ASN A 516 18.31 1.07 15.38
CA ASN A 516 17.88 0.46 16.64
C ASN A 516 16.59 1.08 17.19
N LEU A 517 16.36 2.39 16.98
CA LEU A 517 15.08 3.01 17.31
C LEU A 517 13.93 2.38 16.53
N ILE A 518 14.09 2.14 15.23
CA ILE A 518 13.05 1.47 14.43
C ILE A 518 12.86 0.01 14.86
N ARG A 519 13.94 -0.72 15.18
CA ARG A 519 13.88 -2.11 15.66
C ARG A 519 12.98 -2.30 16.88
N LYS A 520 13.00 -1.35 17.82
CA LYS A 520 12.11 -1.37 19.01
C LYS A 520 10.62 -1.38 18.66
N HIS A 521 10.28 -0.93 17.44
CA HIS A 521 8.91 -0.88 16.93
C HIS A 521 8.61 -1.95 15.86
N THR A 522 9.40 -3.03 15.75
CA THR A 522 9.25 -4.07 14.71
C THR A 522 7.81 -4.56 14.55
N HIS A 523 7.11 -4.87 15.65
CA HIS A 523 5.73 -5.35 15.59
C HIS A 523 4.73 -4.34 14.99
N LEU A 524 4.96 -3.03 15.16
CA LEU A 524 4.15 -2.00 14.52
C LEU A 524 4.27 -2.09 12.99
N PHE A 525 5.50 -2.16 12.48
CA PHE A 525 5.75 -2.25 11.04
C PHE A 525 5.16 -3.53 10.44
N LEU A 526 5.36 -4.68 11.10
CA LEU A 526 4.82 -5.97 10.64
C LEU A 526 3.29 -6.00 10.67
N ASN A 527 2.65 -5.45 11.70
CA ASN A 527 1.19 -5.41 11.78
C ASN A 527 0.60 -4.49 10.71
N LEU A 528 1.19 -3.32 10.49
CA LEU A 528 0.73 -2.38 9.46
C LEU A 528 0.86 -2.98 8.06
N LEU A 529 2.03 -3.55 7.73
CA LEU A 529 2.23 -4.21 6.44
C LEU A 529 1.36 -5.47 6.30
N GLY A 530 1.15 -6.21 7.38
CA GLY A 530 0.28 -7.39 7.41
C GLY A 530 -1.18 -7.06 7.10
N LEU A 531 -1.68 -5.93 7.58
CA LEU A 531 -3.01 -5.42 7.22
C LEU A 531 -3.11 -5.02 5.74
N MET A 532 -1.98 -4.66 5.12
CA MET A 532 -1.92 -4.24 3.72
C MET A 532 -1.78 -5.40 2.71
N LEU A 533 -1.57 -6.64 3.16
CA LEU A 533 -1.49 -7.82 2.27
C LEU A 533 -2.74 -8.00 1.40
N SER A 534 -3.90 -7.54 1.89
CA SER A 534 -5.17 -7.65 1.16
C SER A 534 -5.38 -6.55 0.12
N CYS A 535 -4.45 -5.60 -0.01
CA CYS A 535 -4.60 -4.46 -0.93
C CYS A 535 -4.28 -4.80 -2.39
N GLY A 536 -3.73 -5.99 -2.68
CA GLY A 536 -3.37 -6.38 -4.05
C GLY A 536 -2.28 -5.50 -4.65
N ILE A 537 -1.26 -5.18 -3.84
CA ILE A 537 0.02 -4.66 -4.32
C ILE A 537 0.88 -5.88 -4.66
N PRO A 538 1.40 -6.03 -5.89
CA PRO A 538 2.08 -7.25 -6.30
C PRO A 538 3.27 -7.65 -5.42
N GLU A 539 4.01 -6.67 -4.92
CA GLU A 539 5.20 -6.87 -4.09
C GLU A 539 4.91 -7.00 -2.59
N LEU A 540 3.62 -6.97 -2.20
CA LEU A 540 3.14 -7.21 -0.85
C LEU A 540 1.87 -8.05 -0.91
N SER A 541 2.05 -9.34 -1.15
CA SER A 541 0.99 -10.31 -1.42
C SER A 541 0.96 -11.46 -0.42
N ASP A 542 2.09 -11.80 0.22
CA ASP A 542 2.16 -12.92 1.16
C ASP A 542 2.99 -12.64 2.43
N LEU A 543 3.05 -13.65 3.30
CA LEU A 543 3.77 -13.55 4.57
C LEU A 543 5.30 -13.58 4.37
N GLU A 544 5.79 -14.02 3.22
CA GLU A 544 7.22 -14.08 2.94
C GLU A 544 7.73 -12.68 2.58
N ASP A 545 6.88 -11.84 1.99
CA ASP A 545 7.15 -10.40 1.83
C ASP A 545 7.36 -9.70 3.19
N LEU A 546 6.55 -10.06 4.21
CA LEU A 546 6.74 -9.55 5.58
C LEU A 546 8.01 -10.10 6.24
N LYS A 547 8.42 -11.32 5.86
CA LYS A 547 9.63 -11.95 6.37
C LYS A 547 10.87 -11.11 6.06
N TYR A 548 10.90 -10.43 4.92
CA TYR A 548 11.99 -9.50 4.59
C TYR A 548 12.20 -8.46 5.70
N VAL A 549 11.13 -7.77 6.10
CA VAL A 549 11.19 -6.71 7.14
C VAL A 549 11.55 -7.30 8.50
N TYR A 550 11.02 -8.48 8.82
CA TYR A 550 11.38 -9.20 10.05
C TYR A 550 12.89 -9.53 10.08
N ASP A 551 13.41 -10.11 8.99
CA ASP A 551 14.80 -10.52 8.86
C ASP A 551 15.74 -9.30 8.80
N ALA A 552 15.29 -8.17 8.22
CA ALA A 552 16.03 -6.90 8.19
C ALA A 552 16.09 -6.22 9.57
N LEU A 553 15.02 -6.27 10.36
CA LEU A 553 14.97 -5.65 11.69
C LEU A 553 15.57 -6.52 12.80
N ARG A 554 15.68 -7.84 12.60
CA ARG A 554 16.29 -8.77 13.56
C ARG A 554 15.82 -8.53 15.01
N PRO A 555 14.50 -8.60 15.29
CA PRO A 555 13.97 -8.28 16.62
C PRO A 555 14.47 -9.21 17.72
N GLN A 556 14.96 -10.41 17.36
CA GLN A 556 15.51 -11.39 18.29
C GLN A 556 16.95 -11.11 18.74
N ASP A 557 17.67 -10.23 18.04
CA ASP A 557 19.08 -9.94 18.33
C ASP A 557 19.22 -8.82 19.36
N SER A 558 20.38 -8.75 20.05
CA SER A 558 20.71 -7.57 20.86
C SER A 558 20.98 -6.34 19.97
N ASP A 559 20.91 -5.14 20.54
CA ASP A 559 21.23 -3.90 19.80
C ASP A 559 22.64 -3.93 19.20
N ALA A 560 23.62 -4.50 19.92
CA ALA A 560 25.00 -4.63 19.43
C ALA A 560 25.13 -5.63 18.27
N ASP A 561 24.47 -6.80 18.36
CA ASP A 561 24.53 -7.83 17.33
C ASP A 561 23.81 -7.40 16.05
N ALA A 562 22.63 -6.80 16.19
CA ALA A 562 21.88 -6.27 15.06
C ALA A 562 22.63 -5.13 14.35
N THR A 563 23.28 -4.25 15.12
CA THR A 563 24.14 -3.18 14.58
C THR A 563 25.34 -3.75 13.83
N THR A 564 25.97 -4.77 14.38
CA THR A 564 27.10 -5.45 13.73
C THR A 564 26.66 -6.09 12.41
N TYR A 565 25.45 -6.67 12.37
CA TYR A 565 24.89 -7.22 11.14
C TYR A 565 24.59 -6.14 10.10
N PHE A 566 23.89 -5.07 10.50
CA PHE A 566 23.55 -3.93 9.64
C PHE A 566 24.80 -3.29 9.01
N THR A 567 25.83 -3.02 9.82
CA THR A 567 27.08 -2.41 9.34
C THR A 567 27.93 -3.34 8.47
N ARG A 568 27.92 -4.65 8.74
CA ARG A 568 28.60 -5.66 7.90
C ARG A 568 27.88 -5.95 6.59
N GLY A 569 26.56 -5.86 6.55
CA GLY A 569 25.73 -6.13 5.38
C GLY A 569 25.77 -5.02 4.33
N ASP A 570 25.71 -3.75 4.76
CA ASP A 570 25.43 -2.64 3.83
C ASP A 570 26.46 -1.52 3.79
N LEU A 571 27.10 -1.20 4.92
CA LEU A 571 27.97 -0.03 5.00
C LEU A 571 29.44 -0.35 4.72
N GLN A 572 29.86 -1.62 4.86
CA GLN A 572 31.25 -2.06 4.66
C GLN A 572 31.46 -3.07 3.52
N GLN A 573 30.39 -3.62 2.95
CA GLN A 573 30.49 -4.61 1.87
C GLN A 573 30.56 -3.96 0.50
N ARG A 574 31.75 -3.48 0.18
CA ARG A 574 32.16 -3.21 -1.18
C ARG A 574 33.04 -4.40 -1.61
N GLU A 575 32.43 -5.45 -2.16
CA GLU A 575 33.15 -6.58 -2.77
C GLU A 575 33.10 -6.42 -4.30
N LEU A 576 34.26 -6.23 -4.94
CA LEU A 576 34.39 -6.33 -6.40
C LEU A 576 34.27 -7.80 -6.79
N ARG A 577 33.16 -8.18 -7.42
CA ARG A 577 33.04 -9.51 -8.02
C ARG A 577 33.44 -9.48 -9.48
N LEU A 578 34.54 -10.16 -9.79
CA LEU A 578 34.99 -10.40 -11.16
C LEU A 578 34.49 -11.78 -11.58
N SER A 579 33.66 -11.81 -12.62
CA SER A 579 33.12 -13.03 -13.20
C SER A 579 33.74 -13.24 -14.56
N VAL A 580 34.33 -14.42 -14.78
CA VAL A 580 34.90 -14.81 -16.08
C VAL A 580 33.89 -15.68 -16.79
N LEU A 581 33.44 -15.23 -17.97
CA LEU A 581 32.47 -15.93 -18.81
C LEU A 581 33.20 -16.57 -20.00
N SER A 582 32.74 -17.71 -20.47
CA SER A 582 33.21 -18.28 -21.74
C SER A 582 32.74 -17.41 -22.91
N GLU A 583 33.64 -17.16 -23.86
CA GLU A 583 33.29 -16.49 -25.12
C GLU A 583 32.95 -17.56 -26.17
N GLU A 584 31.67 -17.89 -26.32
CA GLU A 584 31.20 -18.62 -27.51
C GLU A 584 30.01 -17.91 -28.14
N GLY A 585 30.04 -17.82 -29.47
CA GLY A 585 28.98 -17.21 -30.26
C GLY A 585 27.71 -18.08 -30.24
N PHE A 586 26.59 -17.44 -29.91
CA PHE A 586 25.21 -17.97 -29.83
C PHE A 586 24.81 -18.60 -28.48
N TRP A 587 24.11 -17.77 -27.68
CA TRP A 587 23.14 -18.12 -26.63
C TRP A 587 23.52 -19.19 -25.59
N GLU A 588 24.61 -19.00 -24.84
CA GLU A 588 24.74 -19.32 -23.40
C GLU A 588 26.18 -19.01 -22.93
N ASN A 589 26.40 -17.85 -22.29
CA ASN A 589 27.68 -17.56 -21.64
C ASN A 589 27.78 -18.37 -20.34
N ILE A 590 28.62 -19.40 -20.31
CA ILE A 590 28.85 -20.24 -19.13
C ILE A 590 29.82 -19.52 -18.18
N LEU A 591 29.46 -19.43 -16.90
CA LEU A 591 30.34 -18.88 -15.85
C LEU A 591 31.50 -19.84 -15.57
N LEU A 592 32.71 -19.47 -16.01
CA LEU A 592 33.93 -20.25 -15.82
C LEU A 592 34.50 -20.12 -14.40
N GLY A 593 34.16 -19.04 -13.70
CA GLY A 593 34.49 -18.84 -12.30
C GLY A 593 34.24 -17.42 -11.82
N GLU A 594 34.15 -17.24 -10.51
CA GLU A 594 34.02 -15.94 -9.87
C GLU A 594 35.11 -15.74 -8.82
N VAL A 595 35.53 -14.49 -8.65
CA VAL A 595 36.35 -14.08 -7.50
C VAL A 595 35.79 -12.80 -6.89
N GLY A 596 35.62 -12.82 -5.57
CA GLY A 596 35.25 -11.66 -4.77
C GLY A 596 36.49 -11.02 -4.17
N ILE A 597 36.73 -9.75 -4.47
CA ILE A 597 37.81 -8.94 -3.90
C ILE A 597 37.18 -7.92 -2.95
N ARG A 598 37.47 -8.02 -1.66
CA ARG A 598 36.98 -7.06 -0.67
C ARG A 598 37.73 -5.74 -0.86
N LEU A 599 37.01 -4.64 -1.06
CA LEU A 599 37.62 -3.32 -1.31
C LEU A 599 38.45 -2.80 -0.13
N ARG A 600 38.20 -3.27 1.10
CA ARG A 600 39.09 -2.99 2.25
C ARG A 600 40.51 -3.57 2.10
N ASP A 601 40.67 -4.57 1.24
CA ASP A 601 41.96 -5.21 0.96
C ASP A 601 42.70 -4.49 -0.20
N LEU A 602 42.13 -3.40 -0.75
CA LEU A 602 42.68 -2.57 -1.82
C LEU A 602 42.95 -1.14 -1.32
N ASP A 603 44.19 -0.66 -1.46
CA ASP A 603 44.52 0.76 -1.31
C ASP A 603 44.32 1.44 -2.67
N LEU A 604 43.27 2.26 -2.80
CA LEU A 604 42.89 2.91 -4.07
C LEU A 604 43.88 4.01 -4.50
N ALA A 605 44.83 4.38 -3.64
CA ALA A 605 45.90 5.33 -3.97
C ALA A 605 47.13 4.65 -4.62
N GLN A 606 47.15 3.31 -4.71
CA GLN A 606 48.26 2.55 -5.27
C GLN A 606 47.79 1.57 -6.34
N GLU A 607 48.54 1.47 -7.44
CA GLU A 607 48.32 0.42 -8.44
C GLU A 607 48.68 -0.94 -7.83
N LYS A 608 47.70 -1.85 -7.75
CA LYS A 608 47.89 -3.17 -7.16
C LYS A 608 47.72 -4.27 -8.21
N MET A 609 48.82 -4.99 -8.47
CA MET A 609 48.83 -6.20 -9.28
C MET A 609 48.80 -7.42 -8.38
N GLY A 610 47.85 -8.35 -8.59
CA GLY A 610 47.71 -9.56 -7.80
C GLY A 610 47.02 -10.68 -8.56
N TRP A 611 47.38 -11.93 -8.26
CA TRP A 611 46.77 -13.12 -8.84
C TRP A 611 45.66 -13.62 -7.92
N PHE A 612 44.45 -13.80 -8.48
CA PHE A 612 43.27 -14.25 -7.75
C PHE A 612 42.79 -15.58 -8.33
N ALA A 613 42.66 -16.60 -7.49
CA ALA A 613 42.14 -17.90 -7.92
C ALA A 613 40.62 -17.82 -8.10
N LEU A 614 40.11 -18.27 -9.26
CA LEU A 614 38.68 -18.38 -9.52
C LEU A 614 38.10 -19.55 -8.70
N GLY A 615 37.10 -19.27 -7.87
CA GLY A 615 36.45 -20.31 -7.05
C GLY A 615 35.46 -21.13 -7.87
N SER A 616 35.52 -22.46 -7.77
CA SER A 616 34.47 -23.35 -8.26
C SER A 616 33.43 -23.56 -7.16
N ARG A 617 32.14 -23.41 -7.46
CA ARG A 617 31.08 -23.88 -6.56
C ARG A 617 31.22 -25.41 -6.45
N GLY A 618 31.72 -25.88 -5.31
CA GLY A 618 31.69 -27.30 -4.97
C GLY A 618 30.24 -27.76 -4.87
N HIS A 619 29.84 -28.67 -5.76
CA HIS A 619 28.79 -29.63 -5.45
C HIS A 619 29.28 -30.48 -4.26
N GLY A 620 28.63 -30.35 -3.12
CA GLY A 620 28.90 -31.16 -1.94
C GLY A 620 27.59 -31.59 -1.29
N THR A 621 27.12 -32.76 -1.68
CA THR A 621 26.24 -33.63 -0.90
C THR A 621 26.83 -33.84 0.50
N LEU A 622 26.09 -33.45 1.54
CA LEU A 622 25.48 -34.34 2.54
C LEU A 622 24.37 -33.59 3.28
#